data_AF-A0A0R1VUQ3-F1
#
_entry.id   AF-A0A0R1VUQ3-F1
#
_cell.length_a   1.000
_cell.length_b   1.000
_cell.length_c   1.000
_cell.angle_alpha   90.00
_cell.angle_beta   90.00
_cell.angle_gamma   90.00
#
_symmetry.space_group_name_H-M   'P 1'
#
loop_
_entity.id
_entity.type
_entity.pdbx_description
1 polymer ?
#
loop_
_entity_poly.entity_id
_entity_poly.type
_entity_poly.pdbx_seq_one_letter_code
_entity_poly.pdbx_strand_id
1 'polypeptide(L)'
;MRFSKYLIPIALTIAVIISLTLSVVIWTNPANYKNRQNSSQNTQSEEMTKPKGYVYAPNQAIHTDSNGNQTILVNRLVNSVSEIQKTMHDYKNVHLKKLSTKSQDKYFQIANRPNSIMLSYVSPVSVRIISNITNKQFKKLPNHQITRIVLPTNKSNSIYLLNDKNFAVYQVQVKQHSLKRLNNVLNMNIRRVPAALQLFNGQPMVYVKAQVPMQPYKYLIDRQSEDYYVSRLLNNRDSQGNINVKRRRNLVTYSDQNTLQLTFNSRTRIGTFSDFRNNKDQQSVTPVLDDSYNQLVDLGLPLDNVHFFNYDTDSRTVSYRTFVEGFPIFRTNSFGTISTQILNANAKRLQFSLDNPEVPIPSKQGYTNLPDTETAIRRLVARGYHEKEIKDLQIGYGWQRDKSSQLLINLVPDWYVNYKGSWRSYSSLINRY
;
A
#
# COMPACT_ATOMS: atom_id res chain seq x y z
N MET A 1 -36.27 51.17 -30.38
CA MET A 1 -35.35 50.07 -30.74
C MET A 1 -33.89 50.53 -30.68
N ARG A 2 -33.17 50.40 -29.56
CA ARG A 2 -31.68 50.58 -29.52
C ARG A 2 -30.93 49.76 -28.45
N PHE A 3 -31.56 48.79 -27.77
CA PHE A 3 -30.85 47.95 -26.78
C PHE A 3 -30.13 46.73 -27.37
N SER A 4 -30.42 46.32 -28.61
CA SER A 4 -29.74 45.16 -29.23
C SER A 4 -28.35 45.46 -29.81
N LYS A 5 -27.99 46.74 -30.00
CA LYS A 5 -26.68 47.11 -30.59
C LYS A 5 -25.50 46.94 -29.63
N TYR A 6 -25.75 46.88 -28.33
CA TYR A 6 -24.71 46.70 -27.31
C TYR A 6 -24.73 45.30 -26.68
N LEU A 7 -25.81 44.54 -26.88
CA LEU A 7 -26.00 43.23 -26.27
C LEU A 7 -25.01 42.20 -26.82
N ILE A 8 -24.78 42.22 -28.14
CA ILE A 8 -23.80 41.34 -28.81
C ILE A 8 -22.36 41.64 -28.36
N PRO A 9 -21.85 42.89 -28.40
CA PRO A 9 -20.49 43.16 -27.95
C PRO A 9 -20.31 42.95 -26.44
N ILE A 10 -21.32 43.18 -25.60
CA ILE A 10 -21.23 42.87 -24.16
C ILE A 10 -21.17 41.36 -23.92
N ALA A 11 -22.02 40.58 -24.59
CA ALA A 11 -22.00 39.12 -24.50
C ALA A 11 -20.67 38.54 -25.01
N LEU A 12 -20.12 39.09 -26.08
CA LEU A 12 -18.80 38.72 -26.61
C LEU A 12 -17.70 39.00 -25.59
N THR A 13 -17.73 40.18 -24.96
CA THR A 13 -16.72 40.58 -23.96
C THR A 13 -16.77 39.64 -22.75
N ILE A 14 -17.97 39.30 -22.28
CA ILE A 14 -18.16 38.34 -21.17
C ILE A 14 -17.65 36.95 -21.57
N ALA A 15 -17.95 36.48 -22.79
CA ALA A 15 -17.46 35.19 -23.28
C ALA A 15 -15.93 35.13 -23.37
N VAL A 16 -15.29 36.22 -23.80
CA VAL A 16 -13.82 36.33 -23.85
C VAL A 16 -13.22 36.30 -22.44
N ILE A 17 -13.80 37.01 -21.47
CA ILE A 17 -13.35 36.98 -20.07
C ILE A 17 -13.55 35.58 -19.46
N ILE A 18 -14.67 34.92 -19.73
CA ILE A 18 -14.92 33.54 -19.28
C ILE A 18 -13.92 32.58 -19.93
N SER A 19 -13.60 32.74 -21.21
CA SER A 19 -12.60 31.91 -21.89
C SER A 19 -11.20 32.13 -21.33
N LEU A 20 -10.81 33.38 -21.02
CA LEU A 20 -9.51 33.69 -20.43
C LEU A 20 -9.41 33.16 -18.99
N THR A 21 -10.47 33.29 -18.20
CA THR A 21 -10.52 32.74 -16.83
C THR A 21 -10.50 31.22 -16.83
N LEU A 22 -11.26 30.54 -17.71
CA LEU A 22 -11.16 29.09 -17.88
C LEU A 22 -9.77 28.68 -18.36
N SER A 23 -9.15 29.40 -19.31
CA SER A 23 -7.79 29.13 -19.75
C SER A 23 -6.79 29.25 -18.62
N VAL A 24 -6.87 30.29 -17.78
CA VAL A 24 -6.00 30.43 -16.60
C VAL A 24 -6.28 29.34 -15.57
N VAL A 25 -7.53 28.95 -15.35
CA VAL A 25 -7.89 27.84 -14.45
C VAL A 25 -7.36 26.51 -14.97
N ILE A 26 -7.37 26.27 -16.29
CA ILE A 26 -6.76 25.08 -16.91
C ILE A 26 -5.24 25.14 -16.78
N TRP A 27 -4.64 26.32 -16.94
CA TRP A 27 -3.19 26.54 -16.83
C TRP A 27 -2.66 26.41 -15.39
N THR A 28 -3.47 26.81 -14.40
CA THR A 28 -3.12 26.81 -12.97
C THR A 28 -3.64 25.60 -12.21
N ASN A 29 -4.44 24.72 -12.84
CA ASN A 29 -4.85 23.43 -12.26
C ASN A 29 -3.71 22.41 -12.41
N PRO A 30 -3.04 21.99 -11.31
CA PRO A 30 -1.86 21.13 -11.39
C PRO A 30 -2.16 19.67 -11.78
N ALA A 31 -3.42 19.33 -12.09
CA ALA A 31 -3.82 17.95 -12.34
C ALA A 31 -3.46 17.42 -13.74
N ASN A 32 -3.19 18.28 -14.75
CA ASN A 32 -3.06 17.85 -16.15
C ASN A 32 -1.76 18.27 -16.86
N TYR A 33 -0.77 18.85 -16.16
CA TYR A 33 0.55 19.16 -16.74
C TYR A 33 1.54 18.00 -16.55
N LYS A 34 1.38 16.95 -17.37
CA LYS A 34 2.52 16.07 -17.74
C LYS A 34 2.88 16.36 -19.19
N ASN A 35 3.61 17.45 -19.41
CA ASN A 35 4.13 17.77 -20.75
C ASN A 35 5.32 16.87 -21.08
N ARG A 36 5.18 16.18 -22.22
CA ARG A 36 6.28 15.71 -23.06
C ARG A 36 7.09 16.91 -23.53
N GLN A 37 8.33 17.03 -23.07
CA GLN A 37 9.36 17.82 -23.76
C GLN A 37 10.70 17.09 -23.62
N ASN A 38 11.27 16.74 -24.78
CA ASN A 38 12.58 16.13 -24.91
C ASN A 38 13.66 17.10 -24.44
N SER A 39 14.22 16.91 -23.23
CA SER A 39 15.56 17.37 -22.87
C SER A 39 16.06 16.60 -21.65
N SER A 40 17.28 16.05 -21.75
CA SER A 40 18.12 15.57 -20.64
C SER A 40 17.65 14.31 -19.91
N GLN A 41 18.31 13.21 -20.24
CA GLN A 41 18.04 11.82 -19.86
C GLN A 41 18.24 11.46 -18.36
N ASN A 42 18.17 12.42 -17.42
CA ASN A 42 18.47 12.15 -16.00
C ASN A 42 17.49 12.70 -14.94
N THR A 43 16.43 13.44 -15.30
CA THR A 43 15.52 14.05 -14.30
C THR A 43 14.16 13.34 -14.12
N GLN A 44 13.74 12.47 -15.05
CA GLN A 44 12.45 11.74 -14.90
C GLN A 44 12.50 10.57 -13.89
N SER A 45 13.69 10.06 -13.56
CA SER A 45 13.87 8.93 -12.64
C SER A 45 13.62 9.26 -11.17
N GLU A 46 13.81 10.52 -10.75
CA GLU A 46 13.62 10.94 -9.36
C GLU A 46 12.15 11.15 -8.99
N GLU A 47 11.27 11.53 -9.93
CA GLU A 47 9.83 11.73 -9.66
C GLU A 47 9.04 10.43 -9.52
N MET A 48 9.44 9.35 -10.21
CA MET A 48 8.70 8.07 -10.20
C MET A 48 8.96 7.24 -8.93
N THR A 49 10.09 7.47 -8.25
CA THR A 49 10.53 6.64 -7.13
C THR A 49 10.09 7.23 -5.79
N LYS A 50 9.18 6.54 -5.09
CA LYS A 50 8.76 6.96 -3.72
C LYS A 50 9.80 6.57 -2.68
N PRO A 51 10.03 7.40 -1.64
CA PRO A 51 11.00 7.10 -0.60
C PRO A 51 10.60 5.85 0.19
N LYS A 52 11.59 5.13 0.72
CA LYS A 52 11.39 3.91 1.54
C LYS A 52 10.36 4.07 2.66
N GLY A 53 10.30 5.24 3.30
CA GLY A 53 9.30 5.54 4.34
C GLY A 53 7.85 5.58 3.81
N TYR A 54 7.64 5.98 2.56
CA TYR A 54 6.33 5.94 1.91
C TYR A 54 5.92 4.50 1.56
N VAL A 55 6.83 3.73 0.96
CA VAL A 55 6.56 2.34 0.55
C VAL A 55 6.26 1.45 1.76
N TYR A 56 7.00 1.62 2.87
CA TYR A 56 6.80 0.89 4.12
C TYR A 56 5.96 1.66 5.15
N ALA A 57 5.04 2.50 4.67
CA ALA A 57 4.05 3.09 5.55
C ALA A 57 3.12 2.01 6.14
N PRO A 58 2.66 2.17 7.40
CA PRO A 58 1.59 1.34 7.96
C PRO A 58 0.36 1.31 7.06
N ASN A 59 -0.34 0.18 7.04
CA ASN A 59 -1.48 -0.04 6.14
C ASN A 59 -2.79 0.56 6.69
N GLN A 60 -2.89 0.74 8.01
CA GLN A 60 -4.10 1.21 8.69
C GLN A 60 -3.76 2.10 9.89
N ALA A 61 -4.68 3.00 10.23
CA ALA A 61 -4.69 3.77 11.47
C ALA A 61 -6.00 3.52 12.23
N ILE A 62 -5.88 3.17 13.51
CA ILE A 62 -7.01 2.92 14.41
C ILE A 62 -6.94 3.97 15.52
N HIS A 63 -8.01 4.73 15.70
CA HIS A 63 -8.15 5.68 16.81
C HIS A 63 -8.93 5.03 17.95
N THR A 64 -8.37 5.09 19.16
CA THR A 64 -9.04 4.75 20.41
C THR A 64 -9.37 6.05 21.14
N ASP A 65 -10.67 6.34 21.31
CA ASP A 65 -11.14 7.55 22.00
C ASP A 65 -10.92 7.50 23.52
N SER A 66 -11.39 8.52 24.25
CA SER A 66 -11.28 8.60 25.71
C SER A 66 -12.07 7.52 26.45
N ASN A 67 -13.11 6.98 25.82
CA ASN A 67 -14.00 5.95 26.37
C ASN A 67 -13.52 4.54 26.02
N GLY A 68 -12.46 4.40 25.20
CA GLY A 68 -11.92 3.13 24.74
C GLY A 68 -12.55 2.60 23.45
N ASN A 69 -13.44 3.36 22.80
CA ASN A 69 -14.02 2.92 21.53
C ASN A 69 -13.00 3.03 20.41
N GLN A 70 -12.89 1.98 19.60
CA GLN A 70 -11.93 1.92 18.50
C GLN A 70 -12.62 2.14 17.14
N THR A 71 -11.99 2.95 16.30
CA THR A 71 -12.44 3.22 14.94
C THR A 71 -11.27 3.21 13.96
N ILE A 72 -11.42 2.53 12.83
CA ILE A 72 -10.49 2.63 11.70
C ILE A 72 -10.71 3.99 11.05
N LEU A 73 -9.62 4.73 10.84
CA LEU A 73 -9.61 6.01 10.13
C LEU A 73 -9.45 5.74 8.63
N VAL A 74 -10.53 5.87 7.87
CA VAL A 74 -10.57 5.67 6.42
C VAL A 74 -10.59 7.04 5.74
N ASN A 75 -9.48 7.44 5.12
CA ASN A 75 -9.39 8.73 4.42
C ASN A 75 -9.24 8.55 2.91
N ARG A 76 -9.97 9.39 2.17
CA ARG A 76 -10.03 9.43 0.72
C ARG A 76 -9.00 10.36 0.08
N LEU A 77 -8.45 11.38 0.77
CA LEU A 77 -7.70 12.44 0.04
C LEU A 77 -6.45 13.07 0.70
N VAL A 78 -6.02 12.68 1.90
CA VAL A 78 -4.67 13.01 2.40
C VAL A 78 -4.25 11.87 3.31
N ASN A 79 -3.14 11.18 3.00
CA ASN A 79 -2.73 9.95 3.65
C ASN A 79 -2.64 10.17 5.18
N SER A 80 -3.68 9.79 5.93
CA SER A 80 -3.77 10.01 7.39
C SER A 80 -2.58 9.35 8.08
N VAL A 81 -2.16 8.19 7.58
CA VAL A 81 -0.92 7.54 8.02
C VAL A 81 0.30 8.43 7.74
N SER A 82 0.40 9.07 6.57
CA SER A 82 1.48 10.03 6.27
C SER A 82 1.47 11.26 7.18
N GLU A 83 0.32 11.86 7.48
CA GLU A 83 0.24 12.99 8.43
C GLU A 83 0.60 12.55 9.85
N ILE A 84 0.16 11.36 10.26
CA ILE A 84 0.57 10.77 11.54
C ILE A 84 2.09 10.52 11.56
N GLN A 85 2.67 10.00 10.47
CA GLN A 85 4.12 9.79 10.33
C GLN A 85 4.91 11.08 10.47
N LYS A 86 4.44 12.19 9.87
CA LYS A 86 5.07 13.50 10.03
C LYS A 86 5.13 13.96 11.48
N THR A 87 4.29 13.45 12.37
CA THR A 87 4.42 13.70 13.82
C THR A 87 5.71 13.09 14.37
N MET A 88 6.12 11.92 13.87
CA MET A 88 7.30 11.20 14.33
C MET A 88 8.62 11.76 13.76
N HIS A 89 8.57 12.65 12.77
CA HIS A 89 9.77 13.28 12.19
C HIS A 89 10.50 14.19 13.19
N ASP A 90 9.77 14.78 14.14
CA ASP A 90 10.29 15.76 15.09
C ASP A 90 10.79 15.12 16.39
N TYR A 91 10.74 13.79 16.51
CA TYR A 91 11.19 13.07 17.70
C TYR A 91 12.70 13.20 17.89
N LYS A 92 13.13 13.46 19.12
CA LYS A 92 14.53 13.63 19.50
C LYS A 92 14.83 12.87 20.79
N ASN A 93 16.10 12.55 21.02
CA ASN A 93 16.60 11.87 22.22
C ASN A 93 15.86 10.57 22.51
N VAL A 94 15.73 9.73 21.48
CA VAL A 94 14.91 8.53 21.55
C VAL A 94 15.64 7.41 22.31
N HIS A 95 14.93 6.76 23.22
CA HIS A 95 15.44 5.61 23.96
C HIS A 95 14.40 4.50 24.02
N LEU A 96 14.79 3.26 23.70
CA LEU A 96 13.90 2.11 23.65
C LEU A 96 14.13 1.21 24.87
N LYS A 97 13.06 0.96 25.61
CA LYS A 97 12.99 0.02 26.73
C LYS A 97 11.98 -1.07 26.41
N LYS A 98 12.37 -2.34 26.60
CA LYS A 98 11.42 -3.46 26.56
C LYS A 98 10.59 -3.46 27.85
N LEU A 99 9.27 -3.39 27.73
CA LEU A 99 8.35 -3.44 28.88
C LEU A 99 7.89 -4.86 29.19
N SER A 100 7.57 -5.63 28.17
CA SER A 100 7.14 -7.02 28.32
C SER A 100 7.42 -7.83 27.05
N THR A 101 7.41 -9.16 27.21
CA THR A 101 7.37 -10.14 26.13
C THR A 101 6.50 -11.30 26.57
N LYS A 102 5.83 -11.96 25.64
CA LYS A 102 4.91 -13.09 25.91
C LYS A 102 3.78 -12.75 26.88
N SER A 103 3.34 -11.48 26.94
CA SER A 103 2.26 -11.04 27.82
C SER A 103 1.12 -10.45 26.98
N GLN A 104 0.06 -11.24 26.80
CA GLN A 104 -1.14 -10.81 26.08
C GLN A 104 -1.80 -9.63 26.79
N ASP A 105 -1.96 -9.70 28.12
CA ASP A 105 -2.59 -8.63 28.90
C ASP A 105 -1.88 -7.29 28.72
N LYS A 106 -0.54 -7.26 28.85
CA LYS A 106 0.22 -6.03 28.68
C LYS A 106 0.17 -5.52 27.24
N TYR A 107 0.20 -6.44 26.28
CA TYR A 107 0.08 -6.10 24.86
C TYR A 107 -1.27 -5.41 24.58
N PHE A 108 -2.39 -6.02 24.97
CA PHE A 108 -3.73 -5.47 24.70
C PHE A 108 -4.02 -4.23 25.54
N GLN A 109 -3.49 -4.14 26.77
CA GLN A 109 -3.55 -2.91 27.58
C GLN A 109 -2.95 -1.71 26.83
N ILE A 110 -1.81 -1.90 26.16
CA ILE A 110 -1.13 -0.84 25.40
C ILE A 110 -1.80 -0.61 24.05
N ALA A 111 -2.16 -1.67 23.33
CA ALA A 111 -2.77 -1.58 22.01
C ALA A 111 -4.17 -0.93 22.03
N ASN A 112 -4.95 -1.20 23.09
CA ASN A 112 -6.31 -0.68 23.27
C ASN A 112 -6.37 0.52 24.24
N ARG A 113 -5.22 1.15 24.50
CA ARG A 113 -5.13 2.30 25.42
C ARG A 113 -6.03 3.46 24.93
N PRO A 114 -6.88 4.05 25.80
CA PRO A 114 -7.63 5.26 25.48
C PRO A 114 -6.74 6.44 25.09
N ASN A 115 -7.28 7.36 24.29
CA ASN A 115 -6.56 8.53 23.77
C ASN A 115 -5.28 8.13 23.04
N SER A 116 -5.42 7.31 21.99
CA SER A 116 -4.29 6.87 21.18
C SER A 116 -4.67 6.65 19.72
N ILE A 117 -3.66 6.70 18.85
CA ILE A 117 -3.73 6.20 17.48
C ILE A 117 -2.74 5.06 17.33
N MET A 118 -3.25 3.90 16.93
CA MET A 118 -2.47 2.72 16.59
C MET A 118 -2.32 2.61 15.07
N LEU A 119 -1.09 2.69 14.59
CA LEU A 119 -0.72 2.36 13.22
C LEU A 119 -0.43 0.87 13.13
N SER A 120 -1.01 0.18 12.15
CA SER A 120 -0.89 -1.27 12.01
C SER A 120 -0.30 -1.67 10.65
N TYR A 121 0.59 -2.65 10.68
CA TYR A 121 1.11 -3.36 9.52
C TYR A 121 0.42 -4.73 9.41
N VAL A 122 0.13 -5.17 8.19
CA VAL A 122 -0.41 -6.52 7.93
C VAL A 122 0.66 -7.60 8.18
N SER A 123 1.94 -7.27 7.97
CA SER A 123 3.08 -8.16 8.19
C SER A 123 4.19 -7.46 8.98
N PRO A 124 4.98 -8.19 9.78
CA PRO A 124 6.04 -7.57 10.57
C PRO A 124 7.08 -6.82 9.70
N VAL A 125 7.45 -5.62 10.14
CA VAL A 125 8.63 -4.88 9.68
C VAL A 125 9.64 -4.78 10.81
N SER A 126 10.80 -4.15 10.58
CA SER A 126 11.78 -3.93 11.64
C SER A 126 11.85 -2.47 12.10
N VAL A 127 12.36 -2.24 13.30
CA VAL A 127 12.67 -0.88 13.80
C VAL A 127 13.61 -0.15 12.83
N ARG A 128 14.52 -0.86 12.16
CA ARG A 128 15.38 -0.27 11.13
C ARG A 128 14.57 0.23 9.93
N ILE A 129 13.55 -0.51 9.49
CA ILE A 129 12.63 -0.06 8.44
C ILE A 129 11.80 1.12 8.91
N ILE A 130 11.25 1.08 10.13
CA ILE A 130 10.55 2.23 10.75
C ILE A 130 11.42 3.49 10.77
N SER A 131 12.74 3.36 10.95
CA SER A 131 13.59 4.56 10.99
C SER A 131 13.46 5.44 9.73
N ASN A 132 13.00 4.89 8.59
CA ASN A 132 12.70 5.67 7.40
C ASN A 132 11.45 6.57 7.52
N ILE A 133 10.47 6.20 8.37
CA ILE A 133 9.26 7.01 8.63
C ILE A 133 9.43 7.97 9.79
N THR A 134 10.51 7.87 10.56
CA THR A 134 10.80 8.76 11.70
C THR A 134 12.00 9.67 11.40
N ASN A 135 12.22 10.04 10.13
CA ASN A 135 13.39 10.83 9.70
C ASN A 135 14.73 10.35 10.32
N LYS A 136 14.96 9.03 10.27
CA LYS A 136 16.15 8.32 10.80
C LYS A 136 16.37 8.39 12.31
N GLN A 137 15.46 8.98 13.09
CA GLN A 137 15.59 9.09 14.55
C GLN A 137 15.75 7.72 15.22
N PHE A 138 15.09 6.68 14.72
CA PHE A 138 15.16 5.33 15.31
C PHE A 138 16.36 4.50 14.81
N LYS A 139 17.25 5.07 14.00
CA LYS A 139 18.38 4.33 13.39
C LYS A 139 19.30 3.67 14.43
N LYS A 140 19.46 4.26 15.61
CA LYS A 140 20.33 3.74 16.68
C LYS A 140 19.61 2.83 17.68
N LEU A 141 18.29 2.67 17.58
CA LEU A 141 17.53 1.81 18.50
C LEU A 141 17.80 0.32 18.23
N PRO A 142 17.67 -0.55 19.26
CA PRO A 142 17.69 -2.00 19.08
C PRO A 142 16.74 -2.45 17.97
N ASN A 143 17.22 -3.30 17.07
CA ASN A 143 16.48 -3.70 15.88
C ASN A 143 15.55 -4.87 16.19
N HIS A 144 14.29 -4.57 16.54
CA HIS A 144 13.25 -5.57 16.76
C HIS A 144 12.28 -5.66 15.58
N GLN A 145 11.61 -6.80 15.43
CA GLN A 145 10.44 -6.90 14.56
C GLN A 145 9.24 -6.28 15.26
N ILE A 146 8.40 -5.60 14.50
CA ILE A 146 7.21 -4.89 14.97
C ILE A 146 6.08 -5.11 13.98
N THR A 147 4.86 -4.99 14.47
CA THR A 147 3.62 -5.04 13.68
C THR A 147 2.77 -3.80 13.92
N ARG A 148 2.97 -3.07 15.03
CA ARG A 148 2.16 -1.90 15.38
C ARG A 148 2.96 -0.80 16.05
N ILE A 149 2.52 0.43 15.86
CA ILE A 149 3.04 1.64 16.52
C ILE A 149 1.86 2.33 17.20
N VAL A 150 1.90 2.46 18.53
CA VAL A 150 0.87 3.15 19.31
C VAL A 150 1.39 4.53 19.71
N LEU A 151 0.66 5.56 19.29
CA LEU A 151 0.94 6.96 19.53
C LEU A 151 -0.15 7.52 20.44
N PRO A 152 0.15 7.82 21.71
CA PRO A 152 -0.81 8.52 22.56
C PRO A 152 -1.16 9.89 21.99
N THR A 153 -2.43 10.29 22.09
CA THR A 153 -2.93 11.61 21.66
C THR A 153 -2.94 12.63 22.80
N ASN A 154 -2.43 12.25 23.97
CA ASN A 154 -2.19 13.11 25.11
C ASN A 154 -0.71 13.57 25.16
N LYS A 155 -0.34 14.43 26.11
CA LYS A 155 1.04 14.96 26.28
C LYS A 155 2.06 13.91 26.77
N SER A 156 1.88 12.63 26.46
CA SER A 156 2.82 11.56 26.80
C SER A 156 4.12 11.71 26.01
N ASN A 157 5.25 11.61 26.71
CA ASN A 157 6.60 11.55 26.13
C ASN A 157 7.01 10.12 25.77
N SER A 158 6.03 9.26 25.46
CA SER A 158 6.26 7.85 25.17
C SER A 158 5.33 7.38 24.07
N ILE A 159 5.93 6.69 23.11
CA ILE A 159 5.23 5.89 22.11
C ILE A 159 5.54 4.42 22.34
N TYR A 160 4.78 3.53 21.71
CA TYR A 160 4.97 2.09 21.89
C TYR A 160 5.10 1.38 20.55
N LEU A 161 6.02 0.42 20.49
CA LEU A 161 6.15 -0.52 19.38
C LEU A 161 5.73 -1.89 19.87
N LEU A 162 4.88 -2.56 19.10
CA LEU A 162 4.31 -3.86 19.47
C LEU A 162 4.70 -4.94 18.45
N ASN A 163 4.82 -6.18 18.92
CA ASN A 163 5.02 -7.36 18.08
C ASN A 163 3.95 -8.41 18.38
N ASP A 164 3.13 -8.72 17.38
CA ASP A 164 1.98 -9.61 17.49
C ASP A 164 2.41 -11.07 17.73
N LYS A 165 3.52 -11.51 17.11
CA LYS A 165 3.99 -12.92 17.15
C LYS A 165 4.33 -13.39 18.56
N ASN A 166 4.89 -12.50 19.39
CA ASN A 166 5.32 -12.86 20.75
C ASN A 166 4.75 -11.93 21.83
N PHE A 167 3.71 -11.15 21.50
CA PHE A 167 3.09 -10.19 22.41
C PHE A 167 4.12 -9.29 23.13
N ALA A 168 5.16 -8.85 22.41
CA ALA A 168 6.17 -7.97 22.98
C ALA A 168 5.74 -6.50 22.92
N VAL A 169 6.09 -5.77 23.97
CA VAL A 169 5.83 -4.34 24.12
C VAL A 169 7.15 -3.62 24.34
N TYR A 170 7.48 -2.68 23.46
CA TYR A 170 8.62 -1.80 23.59
C TYR A 170 8.13 -0.37 23.76
N GLN A 171 8.59 0.32 24.80
CA GLN A 171 8.37 1.74 24.99
C GLN A 171 9.53 2.51 24.38
N VAL A 172 9.23 3.50 23.54
CA VAL A 172 10.21 4.47 23.05
C VAL A 172 9.92 5.80 23.73
N GLN A 173 10.82 6.22 24.60
CA GLN A 173 10.81 7.55 25.19
C GLN A 173 11.25 8.57 24.14
N VAL A 174 10.55 9.69 24.06
CA VAL A 174 10.85 10.79 23.13
C VAL A 174 10.85 12.10 23.90
N LYS A 175 11.69 13.08 23.51
CA LYS A 175 11.55 14.44 24.04
C LYS A 175 10.16 15.00 23.71
N GLN A 176 9.70 15.96 24.51
CA GLN A 176 8.44 16.67 24.27
C GLN A 176 8.29 17.04 22.79
N HIS A 177 7.14 16.66 22.22
CA HIS A 177 6.84 16.82 20.80
C HIS A 177 5.47 17.48 20.62
N SER A 178 5.23 18.02 19.43
CA SER A 178 3.96 18.66 19.10
C SER A 178 2.90 17.62 18.72
N LEU A 179 1.72 17.71 19.33
CA LEU A 179 0.54 16.93 18.96
C LEU A 179 -0.29 17.59 17.86
N LYS A 180 0.12 18.77 17.35
CA LYS A 180 -0.67 19.57 16.41
C LYS A 180 -1.09 18.77 15.17
N ARG A 181 -0.15 18.03 14.56
CA ARG A 181 -0.43 17.20 13.37
C ARG A 181 -1.40 16.06 13.69
N LEU A 182 -1.21 15.38 14.82
CA LEU A 182 -2.08 14.29 15.26
C LEU A 182 -3.51 14.77 15.52
N ASN A 183 -3.65 15.90 16.22
CA ASN A 183 -4.95 16.52 16.49
C ASN A 183 -5.64 17.01 15.21
N ASN A 184 -4.88 17.56 14.26
CA ASN A 184 -5.42 17.94 12.96
C ASN A 184 -6.05 16.74 12.24
N VAL A 185 -5.36 15.58 12.23
CA VAL A 185 -5.91 14.35 11.63
C VAL A 185 -7.20 13.92 12.33
N LEU A 186 -7.27 14.02 13.66
CA LEU A 186 -8.49 13.66 14.40
C LEU A 186 -9.67 14.59 14.15
N ASN A 187 -9.40 15.86 13.81
CA ASN A 187 -10.41 16.89 13.53
C ASN A 187 -10.85 16.93 12.06
N MET A 188 -10.14 16.25 11.16
CA MET A 188 -10.56 16.14 9.76
C MET A 188 -11.86 15.36 9.63
N ASN A 189 -12.67 15.69 8.61
CA ASN A 189 -13.85 14.93 8.23
C ASN A 189 -13.44 13.61 7.56
N ILE A 190 -12.94 12.67 8.36
CA ILE A 190 -12.49 11.34 7.95
C ILE A 190 -13.60 10.35 8.22
N ARG A 191 -13.83 9.43 7.28
CA ARG A 191 -14.76 8.33 7.50
C ARG A 191 -14.22 7.41 8.59
N ARG A 192 -15.06 7.13 9.59
CA ARG A 192 -14.72 6.26 10.72
C ARG A 192 -15.50 4.96 10.61
N VAL A 193 -14.81 3.82 10.74
CA VAL A 193 -15.44 2.50 10.75
C VAL A 193 -15.25 1.88 12.15
N PRO A 194 -16.33 1.55 12.87
CA PRO A 194 -16.23 0.87 14.17
C PRO A 194 -15.38 -0.40 14.08
N ALA A 195 -14.44 -0.53 14.99
CA ALA A 195 -13.52 -1.66 15.02
C ALA A 195 -13.15 -2.08 16.45
N ALA A 196 -12.50 -3.23 16.59
CA ALA A 196 -11.89 -3.68 17.83
C ALA A 196 -10.67 -4.54 17.54
N LEU A 197 -9.55 -4.28 18.20
CA LEU A 197 -8.41 -5.21 18.21
C LEU A 197 -8.64 -6.29 19.27
N GLN A 198 -8.73 -7.54 18.83
CA GLN A 198 -8.99 -8.69 19.70
C GLN A 198 -8.18 -9.91 19.25
N LEU A 199 -8.19 -10.97 20.06
CA LEU A 199 -7.58 -12.25 19.70
C LEU A 199 -8.47 -13.01 18.73
N PHE A 200 -7.86 -13.58 17.70
CA PHE A 200 -8.46 -14.56 16.80
C PHE A 200 -7.42 -15.63 16.47
N ASN A 201 -7.76 -16.91 16.70
CA ASN A 201 -6.82 -18.02 16.56
C ASN A 201 -5.46 -17.79 17.26
N GLY A 202 -5.50 -17.15 18.44
CA GLY A 202 -4.30 -16.83 19.23
C GLY A 202 -3.43 -15.70 18.69
N GLN A 203 -3.88 -14.94 17.68
CA GLN A 203 -3.18 -13.78 17.12
C GLN A 203 -4.03 -12.50 17.22
N PRO A 204 -3.43 -11.32 17.46
CA PRO A 204 -4.14 -10.04 17.37
C PRO A 204 -4.67 -9.77 15.96
N MET A 205 -5.98 -9.53 15.83
CA MET A 205 -6.64 -9.17 14.56
C MET A 205 -7.62 -8.01 14.78
N VAL A 206 -7.68 -7.08 13.82
CA VAL A 206 -8.63 -5.96 13.86
C VAL A 206 -9.97 -6.44 13.31
N TYR A 207 -10.98 -6.49 14.16
CA TYR A 207 -12.36 -6.77 13.77
C TYR A 207 -13.05 -5.49 13.38
N VAL A 208 -13.68 -5.49 12.23
CA VAL A 208 -14.70 -4.50 11.87
C VAL A 208 -16.00 -4.87 12.58
N LYS A 209 -16.56 -3.94 13.35
CA LYS A 209 -17.70 -4.16 14.25
C LYS A 209 -19.05 -3.71 13.68
N ALA A 210 -19.08 -3.21 12.45
CA ALA A 210 -20.29 -2.75 11.78
C ALA A 210 -20.23 -3.02 10.27
N GLN A 211 -21.38 -2.99 9.61
CA GLN A 211 -21.46 -3.09 8.16
C GLN A 211 -20.72 -1.91 7.50
N VAL A 212 -19.95 -2.18 6.45
CA VAL A 212 -19.13 -1.17 5.77
C VAL A 212 -19.64 -0.92 4.36
N PRO A 213 -20.30 0.23 4.10
CA PRO A 213 -20.67 0.60 2.74
C PRO A 213 -19.43 0.96 1.93
N MET A 214 -19.17 0.31 0.81
CA MET A 214 -18.02 0.58 -0.04
C MET A 214 -18.42 0.94 -1.45
N GLN A 215 -17.80 1.98 -1.98
CA GLN A 215 -18.08 2.44 -3.33
C GLN A 215 -17.24 1.62 -4.31
N PRO A 216 -17.83 0.94 -5.30
CA PRO A 216 -17.09 0.36 -6.40
C PRO A 216 -16.49 1.45 -7.29
N TYR A 217 -15.35 1.17 -7.89
CA TYR A 217 -14.68 2.11 -8.80
C TYR A 217 -14.46 1.52 -10.18
N LYS A 218 -14.40 2.41 -11.16
CA LYS A 218 -13.96 2.09 -12.51
C LYS A 218 -12.67 2.87 -12.76
N TYR A 219 -11.68 2.24 -13.39
CA TYR A 219 -10.38 2.85 -13.64
C TYR A 219 -9.92 2.60 -15.07
N LEU A 220 -9.21 3.58 -15.63
CA LEU A 220 -8.33 3.39 -16.77
C LEU A 220 -7.01 2.80 -16.27
N ILE A 221 -6.48 1.81 -17.00
CA ILE A 221 -5.17 1.24 -16.70
C ILE A 221 -4.07 1.94 -17.50
N ASP A 222 -2.95 2.21 -16.83
CA ASP A 222 -1.68 2.58 -17.43
C ASP A 222 -0.86 1.34 -17.78
N ARG A 223 -0.04 1.46 -18.82
CA ARG A 223 0.85 0.43 -19.33
C ARG A 223 2.18 1.05 -19.75
N GLN A 224 3.25 0.55 -19.16
CA GLN A 224 4.61 0.78 -19.68
C GLN A 224 4.93 -0.26 -20.77
N SER A 225 5.75 0.11 -21.75
CA SER A 225 6.16 -0.81 -22.83
C SER A 225 7.08 -1.91 -22.29
N GLU A 226 7.20 -3.03 -23.00
CA GLU A 226 8.18 -4.07 -22.65
C GLU A 226 9.61 -3.51 -22.70
N ASP A 227 9.91 -2.67 -23.69
CA ASP A 227 11.21 -1.99 -23.86
C ASP A 227 11.57 -1.11 -22.66
N TYR A 228 10.58 -0.48 -22.02
CA TYR A 228 10.81 0.28 -20.78
C TYR A 228 11.44 -0.61 -19.71
N TYR A 229 10.85 -1.78 -19.45
CA TYR A 229 11.38 -2.70 -18.45
C TYR A 229 12.68 -3.36 -18.87
N VAL A 230 12.86 -3.67 -20.16
CA VAL A 230 14.13 -4.17 -20.71
C VAL A 230 15.24 -3.17 -20.44
N SER A 231 15.04 -1.90 -20.76
CA SER A 231 16.06 -0.86 -20.53
C SER A 231 16.39 -0.69 -19.04
N ARG A 232 15.38 -0.72 -18.17
CA ARG A 232 15.57 -0.56 -16.73
C ARG A 232 16.26 -1.74 -16.06
N LEU A 233 15.88 -2.97 -16.41
CA LEU A 233 16.29 -4.17 -15.69
C LEU A 233 17.47 -4.90 -16.32
N LEU A 234 17.67 -4.75 -17.64
CA LEU A 234 18.75 -5.39 -18.38
C LEU A 234 19.84 -4.39 -18.80
N ASN A 235 19.50 -3.18 -19.26
CA ASN A 235 20.53 -2.29 -19.84
C ASN A 235 21.31 -1.47 -18.80
N ASN A 236 20.78 -1.28 -17.59
CA ASN A 236 21.39 -0.43 -16.55
C ASN A 236 22.43 -1.14 -15.66
N ARG A 237 22.74 -2.41 -15.91
CA ARG A 237 23.47 -3.27 -14.94
C ARG A 237 24.71 -3.92 -15.53
N ASP A 238 25.70 -3.13 -15.95
CA ASP A 238 26.99 -3.60 -16.48
C ASP A 238 26.87 -4.66 -17.61
N SER A 239 25.70 -4.76 -18.23
CA SER A 239 25.39 -5.70 -19.30
C SER A 239 26.08 -5.23 -20.56
N GLN A 240 27.33 -5.66 -20.72
CA GLN A 240 28.15 -5.46 -21.92
C GLN A 240 27.80 -6.47 -23.05
N GLY A 241 26.76 -7.29 -22.84
CA GLY A 241 26.36 -8.38 -23.73
C GLY A 241 25.19 -8.04 -24.67
N ASN A 242 25.16 -8.72 -25.82
CA ASN A 242 24.02 -8.70 -26.74
C ASN A 242 22.79 -9.35 -26.09
N ILE A 243 21.71 -8.59 -25.92
CA ILE A 243 20.44 -9.11 -25.39
C ILE A 243 19.82 -10.07 -26.41
N ASN A 244 19.60 -11.32 -25.98
CA ASN A 244 18.92 -12.32 -26.80
C ASN A 244 17.40 -12.28 -26.53
N VAL A 245 16.60 -12.36 -27.59
CA VAL A 245 15.13 -12.38 -27.52
C VAL A 245 14.59 -13.71 -28.02
N LYS A 246 13.84 -14.42 -27.17
CA LYS A 246 13.13 -15.66 -27.51
C LYS A 246 11.62 -15.44 -27.40
N ARG A 247 10.88 -15.80 -28.45
CA ARG A 247 9.41 -15.72 -28.49
C ARG A 247 8.80 -17.12 -28.54
N ARG A 248 7.84 -17.41 -27.65
CA ARG A 248 7.09 -18.68 -27.62
C ARG A 248 5.63 -18.45 -27.22
N ARG A 249 4.71 -18.59 -28.17
CA ARG A 249 3.26 -18.39 -27.96
C ARG A 249 2.97 -17.05 -27.27
N ASN A 250 2.62 -17.08 -25.98
CA ASN A 250 2.26 -15.91 -25.17
C ASN A 250 3.43 -15.36 -24.34
N LEU A 251 4.65 -15.87 -24.55
CA LEU A 251 5.85 -15.51 -23.80
C LEU A 251 6.87 -14.83 -24.70
N VAL A 252 7.40 -13.70 -24.24
CA VAL A 252 8.59 -13.05 -24.79
C VAL A 252 9.64 -13.00 -23.69
N THR A 253 10.82 -13.55 -23.94
CA THR A 253 11.93 -13.61 -22.99
C THR A 253 13.13 -12.89 -23.54
N TYR A 254 13.61 -11.91 -22.79
CA TYR A 254 14.87 -11.20 -23.00
C TYR A 254 15.90 -11.75 -22.01
N SER A 255 17.12 -12.00 -22.45
CA SER A 255 18.18 -12.54 -21.57
C SER A 255 19.55 -11.99 -21.91
N ASP A 256 20.35 -11.72 -20.89
CA ASP A 256 21.76 -11.35 -21.00
C ASP A 256 22.66 -12.49 -20.50
N GLN A 257 23.34 -13.15 -21.44
CA GLN A 257 24.37 -14.19 -21.22
C GLN A 257 24.10 -15.16 -20.03
N ASN A 258 22.84 -15.58 -19.87
CA ASN A 258 22.34 -16.46 -18.79
C ASN A 258 22.37 -15.90 -17.36
N THR A 259 22.77 -14.65 -17.13
CA THR A 259 22.80 -14.05 -15.77
C THR A 259 21.51 -13.32 -15.43
N LEU A 260 20.89 -12.66 -16.41
CA LEU A 260 19.64 -11.93 -16.24
C LEU A 260 18.61 -12.45 -17.25
N GLN A 261 17.36 -12.58 -16.80
CA GLN A 261 16.25 -12.98 -17.65
C GLN A 261 15.00 -12.17 -17.32
N LEU A 262 14.39 -11.55 -18.33
CA LEU A 262 13.11 -10.85 -18.22
C LEU A 262 12.09 -11.52 -19.15
N THR A 263 11.00 -12.04 -18.59
CA THR A 263 9.94 -12.71 -19.35
C THR A 263 8.61 -12.01 -19.18
N PHE A 264 7.94 -11.68 -20.28
CA PHE A 264 6.60 -11.13 -20.30
C PHE A 264 5.59 -12.19 -20.76
N ASN A 265 4.47 -12.27 -20.06
CA ASN A 265 3.34 -13.11 -20.43
C ASN A 265 2.15 -12.26 -20.86
N SER A 266 1.81 -12.30 -22.15
CA SER A 266 0.74 -11.48 -22.72
C SER A 266 -0.66 -11.88 -22.23
N ARG A 267 -0.88 -13.16 -21.89
CA ARG A 267 -2.16 -13.68 -21.39
C ARG A 267 -2.42 -13.22 -19.97
N THR A 268 -1.45 -13.42 -19.08
CA THR A 268 -1.59 -13.08 -17.66
C THR A 268 -1.24 -11.63 -17.36
N ARG A 269 -0.60 -10.92 -18.30
CA ARG A 269 -0.12 -9.53 -18.15
C ARG A 269 0.86 -9.38 -16.99
N ILE A 270 1.79 -10.33 -16.87
CA ILE A 270 2.80 -10.38 -15.82
C ILE A 270 4.20 -10.35 -16.45
N GLY A 271 5.07 -9.49 -15.92
CA GLY A 271 6.51 -9.54 -16.12
C GLY A 271 7.17 -10.36 -15.01
N THR A 272 8.19 -11.15 -15.35
CA THR A 272 9.03 -11.88 -14.40
C THR A 272 10.49 -11.65 -14.75
N PHE A 273 11.20 -10.97 -13.85
CA PHE A 273 12.63 -10.76 -13.89
C PHE A 273 13.32 -11.75 -12.96
N SER A 274 14.36 -12.41 -13.44
CA SER A 274 15.21 -13.30 -12.66
C SER A 274 16.66 -12.83 -12.77
N ASP A 275 17.30 -12.64 -11.63
CA ASP A 275 18.71 -12.28 -11.51
C ASP A 275 19.46 -13.47 -10.90
N PHE A 276 20.29 -14.13 -11.71
CA PHE A 276 21.05 -15.32 -11.37
C PHE A 276 22.50 -15.02 -10.93
N ARG A 277 22.82 -13.74 -10.71
CA ARG A 277 24.13 -13.36 -10.19
C ARG A 277 24.20 -13.66 -8.69
N ASN A 278 25.43 -13.81 -8.21
CA ASN A 278 25.69 -14.01 -6.79
C ASN A 278 25.04 -12.89 -5.97
N ASN A 279 24.37 -13.30 -4.91
CA ASN A 279 23.68 -12.44 -3.97
C ASN A 279 23.93 -12.91 -2.53
N LYS A 280 23.52 -12.09 -1.58
CA LYS A 280 23.52 -12.49 -0.16
C LYS A 280 22.23 -13.27 0.10
N ASP A 281 22.34 -14.50 0.61
CA ASP A 281 21.19 -15.30 1.08
C ASP A 281 20.60 -14.68 2.35
N GLN A 282 19.94 -13.54 2.19
CA GLN A 282 19.37 -12.77 3.28
C GLN A 282 18.12 -13.47 3.80
N GLN A 283 18.09 -13.70 5.11
CA GLN A 283 16.94 -14.34 5.79
C GLN A 283 16.28 -13.42 6.83
N SER A 284 17.05 -12.44 7.34
CA SER A 284 16.54 -11.48 8.32
C SER A 284 15.61 -10.45 7.68
N VAL A 285 14.56 -10.04 8.40
CA VAL A 285 13.54 -9.08 7.91
C VAL A 285 14.15 -7.79 7.35
N THR A 286 15.06 -7.13 8.07
CA THR A 286 15.65 -5.86 7.61
C THR A 286 16.33 -5.98 6.24
N PRO A 287 17.36 -6.83 6.06
CA PRO A 287 18.05 -6.92 4.78
C PRO A 287 17.13 -7.35 3.63
N VAL A 288 16.19 -8.28 3.87
CA VAL A 288 15.22 -8.70 2.85
C VAL A 288 14.32 -7.54 2.40
N LEU A 289 13.79 -6.76 3.34
CA LEU A 289 12.97 -5.59 3.01
C LEU A 289 13.80 -4.47 2.35
N ASP A 290 15.06 -4.29 2.74
CA ASP A 290 15.95 -3.32 2.09
C ASP A 290 16.24 -3.72 0.63
N ASP A 291 16.55 -4.99 0.39
CA ASP A 291 16.80 -5.53 -0.96
C ASP A 291 15.55 -5.46 -1.84
N SER A 292 14.41 -5.86 -1.28
CA SER A 292 13.12 -5.80 -1.97
C SER A 292 12.76 -4.38 -2.41
N TYR A 293 13.06 -3.38 -1.58
CA TYR A 293 12.87 -1.98 -1.97
C TYR A 293 13.80 -1.56 -3.11
N ASN A 294 15.07 -1.99 -3.10
CA ASN A 294 15.98 -1.67 -4.19
C ASN A 294 15.49 -2.26 -5.52
N GLN A 295 15.03 -3.52 -5.51
CA GLN A 295 14.41 -4.14 -6.69
C GLN A 295 13.17 -3.37 -7.18
N LEU A 296 12.39 -2.80 -6.27
CA LEU A 296 11.24 -1.95 -6.59
C LEU A 296 11.67 -0.63 -7.24
N VAL A 297 12.73 0.01 -6.76
CA VAL A 297 13.33 1.21 -7.36
C VAL A 297 13.85 0.91 -8.76
N ASP A 298 14.53 -0.23 -8.94
CA ASP A 298 15.10 -0.63 -10.23
C ASP A 298 14.01 -0.84 -11.28
N LEU A 299 12.88 -1.42 -10.88
CA LEU A 299 11.71 -1.60 -11.74
C LEU A 299 11.18 -0.27 -12.31
N GLY A 300 11.37 0.84 -11.60
CA GLY A 300 11.09 2.20 -12.07
C GLY A 300 9.60 2.55 -12.20
N LEU A 301 8.68 1.67 -11.82
CA LEU A 301 7.25 1.95 -11.91
C LEU A 301 6.87 3.13 -11.00
N PRO A 302 5.87 3.96 -11.39
CA PRO A 302 5.27 4.91 -10.48
C PRO A 302 4.79 4.16 -9.25
N LEU A 303 5.40 4.43 -8.10
CA LEU A 303 5.02 3.81 -6.83
C LEU A 303 3.88 4.58 -6.15
N ASP A 304 3.21 5.47 -6.89
CA ASP A 304 2.02 6.16 -6.43
C ASP A 304 0.97 5.13 -5.98
N ASN A 305 0.70 5.13 -4.68
CA ASN A 305 -0.19 4.20 -3.98
C ASN A 305 0.29 2.74 -3.89
N VAL A 306 1.54 2.42 -4.22
CA VAL A 306 2.11 1.08 -4.00
C VAL A 306 2.73 1.02 -2.60
N HIS A 307 2.22 0.12 -1.76
CA HIS A 307 2.70 -0.06 -0.40
C HIS A 307 3.04 -1.52 -0.11
N PHE A 308 3.97 -1.70 0.84
CA PHE A 308 4.28 -3.00 1.42
C PHE A 308 3.01 -3.62 2.01
N PHE A 309 2.80 -4.91 1.72
CA PHE A 309 1.62 -5.63 2.18
C PHE A 309 1.99 -6.86 3.01
N ASN A 310 2.91 -7.71 2.54
CA ASN A 310 3.27 -8.92 3.26
C ASN A 310 4.73 -9.32 3.03
N TYR A 311 5.34 -9.93 4.05
CA TYR A 311 6.58 -10.69 3.93
C TYR A 311 6.36 -12.12 4.40
N ASP A 312 6.36 -13.05 3.44
CA ASP A 312 6.29 -14.48 3.70
C ASP A 312 7.72 -15.00 3.97
N THR A 313 7.99 -15.36 5.22
CA THR A 313 9.32 -15.79 5.66
C THR A 313 9.74 -17.14 5.09
N ASP A 314 8.79 -18.02 4.80
CA ASP A 314 9.06 -19.39 4.38
C ASP A 314 9.51 -19.42 2.93
N SER A 315 8.84 -18.64 2.09
CA SER A 315 9.20 -18.46 0.67
C SER A 315 10.18 -17.31 0.42
N ARG A 316 10.50 -16.53 1.44
CA ARG A 316 11.27 -15.27 1.36
C ARG A 316 10.71 -14.29 0.33
N THR A 317 9.38 -14.18 0.29
CA THR A 317 8.66 -13.37 -0.69
C THR A 317 8.12 -12.11 -0.04
N VAL A 318 8.55 -10.94 -0.53
CA VAL A 318 7.98 -9.65 -0.18
C VAL A 318 6.96 -9.27 -1.23
N SER A 319 5.77 -8.87 -0.82
CA SER A 319 4.69 -8.46 -1.72
C SER A 319 4.24 -7.03 -1.46
N TYR A 320 4.00 -6.32 -2.55
CA TYR A 320 3.48 -4.97 -2.58
C TYR A 320 2.15 -4.94 -3.33
N ARG A 321 1.25 -4.06 -2.89
CA ARG A 321 -0.05 -3.85 -3.51
C ARG A 321 -0.27 -2.39 -3.80
N THR A 322 -0.95 -2.10 -4.90
CA THR A 322 -1.59 -0.80 -5.10
C THR A 322 -2.76 -0.66 -4.14
N PHE A 323 -2.93 0.54 -3.57
CA PHE A 323 -4.03 0.93 -2.72
C PHE A 323 -4.90 1.96 -3.42
N VAL A 324 -6.21 1.88 -3.23
CA VAL A 324 -7.19 2.87 -3.69
C VAL A 324 -8.04 3.23 -2.49
N GLU A 325 -8.15 4.53 -2.19
CA GLU A 325 -8.95 5.02 -1.06
C GLU A 325 -8.54 4.41 0.30
N GLY A 326 -7.25 4.09 0.44
CA GLY A 326 -6.70 3.46 1.65
C GLY A 326 -6.91 1.94 1.72
N PHE A 327 -7.47 1.29 0.70
CA PHE A 327 -7.69 -0.16 0.69
C PHE A 327 -6.84 -0.86 -0.39
N PRO A 328 -6.27 -2.04 -0.10
CA PRO A 328 -5.45 -2.79 -1.05
C PRO A 328 -6.28 -3.37 -2.20
N ILE A 329 -5.66 -3.42 -3.38
CA ILE A 329 -6.19 -4.13 -4.53
C ILE A 329 -5.70 -5.59 -4.52
N PHE A 330 -6.64 -6.49 -4.69
CA PHE A 330 -6.43 -7.92 -4.87
C PHE A 330 -6.73 -8.33 -6.31
N ARG A 331 -5.88 -9.22 -6.81
CA ARG A 331 -5.97 -9.79 -8.14
C ARG A 331 -6.14 -11.29 -8.01
N THR A 332 -6.46 -11.96 -9.11
CA THR A 332 -6.50 -13.42 -9.17
C THR A 332 -5.12 -14.06 -9.00
N ASN A 333 -4.05 -13.31 -9.31
CA ASN A 333 -2.69 -13.73 -8.98
C ASN A 333 -2.42 -13.53 -7.48
N SER A 334 -1.67 -14.46 -6.88
CA SER A 334 -1.42 -14.46 -5.43
C SER A 334 -0.39 -13.41 -4.98
N PHE A 335 0.47 -12.95 -5.89
CA PHE A 335 1.62 -12.11 -5.54
C PHE A 335 1.31 -10.61 -5.39
N GLY A 336 0.12 -10.15 -5.78
CA GLY A 336 -0.30 -8.75 -5.65
C GLY A 336 0.03 -7.90 -6.88
N THR A 337 0.62 -6.72 -6.67
CA THR A 337 1.04 -5.82 -7.77
C THR A 337 2.48 -6.10 -8.17
N ILE A 338 3.35 -6.21 -7.17
CA ILE A 338 4.78 -6.50 -7.32
C ILE A 338 5.18 -7.46 -6.20
N SER A 339 6.01 -8.45 -6.50
CA SER A 339 6.64 -9.30 -5.50
C SER A 339 8.10 -9.51 -5.79
N THR A 340 8.93 -9.49 -4.75
CA THR A 340 10.34 -9.88 -4.82
C THR A 340 10.54 -11.15 -4.02
N GLN A 341 11.49 -11.97 -4.44
CA GLN A 341 11.80 -13.23 -3.80
C GLN A 341 13.29 -13.50 -3.85
N ILE A 342 13.87 -13.87 -2.72
CA ILE A 342 15.23 -14.41 -2.63
C ILE A 342 15.12 -15.94 -2.68
N LEU A 343 15.45 -16.53 -3.82
CA LEU A 343 15.34 -17.98 -4.02
C LEU A 343 16.49 -18.71 -3.33
N ASN A 344 17.70 -18.19 -3.44
CA ASN A 344 18.92 -18.64 -2.78
C ASN A 344 20.04 -17.61 -2.99
N ALA A 345 21.26 -17.93 -2.54
CA ALA A 345 22.46 -17.11 -2.69
C ALA A 345 22.82 -16.73 -4.14
N ASN A 346 22.22 -17.36 -5.16
CA ASN A 346 22.55 -17.13 -6.56
C ASN A 346 21.32 -16.80 -7.42
N ALA A 347 20.14 -16.61 -6.81
CA ALA A 347 18.94 -16.32 -7.57
C ALA A 347 17.96 -15.43 -6.81
N LYS A 348 17.52 -14.37 -7.48
CA LYS A 348 16.39 -13.52 -7.08
C LYS A 348 15.35 -13.50 -8.17
N ARG A 349 14.10 -13.30 -7.77
CA ARG A 349 12.96 -13.16 -8.69
C ARG A 349 12.12 -11.94 -8.32
N LEU A 350 11.81 -11.13 -9.32
CA LEU A 350 10.87 -10.03 -9.26
C LEU A 350 9.71 -10.33 -10.20
N GLN A 351 8.48 -10.32 -9.70
CA GLN A 351 7.27 -10.42 -10.52
C GLN A 351 6.46 -9.14 -10.39
N PHE A 352 5.89 -8.66 -11.49
CA PHE A 352 5.12 -7.42 -11.50
C PHE A 352 3.98 -7.46 -12.51
N SER A 353 2.91 -6.74 -12.20
CA SER A 353 1.81 -6.49 -13.13
C SER A 353 2.23 -5.53 -14.24
N LEU A 354 1.84 -5.83 -15.47
CA LEU A 354 2.00 -4.92 -16.63
C LEU A 354 0.82 -3.94 -16.79
N ASP A 355 -0.21 -4.09 -15.95
CA ASP A 355 -1.40 -3.24 -15.96
C ASP A 355 -1.54 -2.58 -14.57
N ASN A 356 -1.51 -1.25 -14.48
CA ASN A 356 -1.62 -0.50 -13.23
C ASN A 356 -2.84 0.44 -13.27
N PRO A 357 -3.62 0.57 -12.17
CA PRO A 357 -4.73 1.50 -12.16
C PRO A 357 -4.20 2.92 -12.02
N GLU A 358 -4.62 3.85 -12.88
CA GLU A 358 -4.14 5.23 -12.84
C GLU A 358 -5.29 6.22 -12.62
N VAL A 359 -6.21 6.31 -13.57
CA VAL A 359 -7.23 7.37 -13.56
C VAL A 359 -8.59 6.80 -13.11
N PRO A 360 -9.17 7.26 -11.99
CA PRO A 360 -10.53 6.91 -11.62
C PRO A 360 -11.51 7.51 -12.62
N ILE A 361 -12.51 6.71 -13.00
CA ILE A 361 -13.62 7.13 -13.85
C ILE A 361 -14.86 7.24 -12.96
N PRO A 362 -15.62 8.35 -13.04
CA PRO A 362 -16.88 8.49 -12.33
C PRO A 362 -17.79 7.29 -12.61
N SER A 363 -18.13 6.55 -11.55
CA SER A 363 -19.08 5.45 -11.61
C SER A 363 -20.36 5.85 -10.87
N LYS A 364 -21.51 5.55 -11.48
CA LYS A 364 -22.83 5.67 -10.84
C LYS A 364 -23.23 4.40 -10.10
N GLN A 365 -22.32 3.43 -9.95
CA GLN A 365 -22.59 2.22 -9.17
C GLN A 365 -22.82 2.60 -7.71
N GLY A 366 -23.92 2.08 -7.14
CA GLY A 366 -24.24 2.26 -5.73
C GLY A 366 -23.22 1.58 -4.81
N TYR A 367 -23.37 1.80 -3.50
CA TYR A 367 -22.49 1.20 -2.49
C TYR A 367 -22.75 -0.31 -2.34
N THR A 368 -21.68 -1.08 -2.24
CA THR A 368 -21.69 -2.48 -1.80
C THR A 368 -21.50 -2.53 -0.29
N ASN A 369 -22.43 -3.14 0.42
CA ASN A 369 -22.33 -3.24 1.87
C ASN A 369 -21.65 -4.55 2.30
N LEU A 370 -20.45 -4.45 2.89
CA LEU A 370 -19.72 -5.59 3.42
C LEU A 370 -20.17 -5.88 4.87
N PRO A 371 -20.40 -7.15 5.25
CA PRO A 371 -20.74 -7.51 6.63
C PRO A 371 -19.60 -7.17 7.60
N ASP A 372 -19.91 -7.12 8.90
CA ASP A 372 -18.89 -7.09 9.95
C ASP A 372 -18.02 -8.37 9.93
N THR A 373 -16.85 -8.32 10.57
CA THR A 373 -15.86 -9.40 10.53
C THR A 373 -16.40 -10.71 11.10
N GLU A 374 -17.18 -10.66 12.17
CA GLU A 374 -17.71 -11.85 12.84
C GLU A 374 -18.77 -12.55 11.97
N THR A 375 -19.67 -11.77 11.36
CA THR A 375 -20.63 -12.29 10.39
C THR A 375 -19.94 -12.88 9.16
N ALA A 376 -18.86 -12.27 8.66
CA ALA A 376 -18.09 -12.81 7.54
C ALA A 376 -17.49 -14.18 7.89
N ILE A 377 -16.82 -14.30 9.04
CA ILE A 377 -16.22 -15.57 9.52
C ILE A 377 -17.30 -16.63 9.74
N ARG A 378 -18.38 -16.31 10.46
CA ARG A 378 -19.49 -17.23 10.74
C ARG A 378 -20.08 -17.82 9.45
N ARG A 379 -20.27 -16.98 8.42
CA ARG A 379 -20.79 -17.43 7.12
C ARG A 379 -19.80 -18.35 6.38
N LEU A 380 -18.49 -18.11 6.49
CA LEU A 380 -17.49 -19.02 5.93
C LEU A 380 -17.52 -20.37 6.64
N VAL A 381 -17.57 -20.38 7.97
CA VAL A 381 -17.65 -21.62 8.76
C VAL A 381 -18.91 -22.42 8.42
N ALA A 382 -20.05 -21.75 8.28
CA ALA A 382 -21.30 -22.38 7.84
C ALA A 382 -21.23 -22.99 6.42
N ARG A 383 -20.29 -22.54 5.58
CA ARG A 383 -19.99 -23.12 4.25
C ARG A 383 -18.91 -24.21 4.28
N GLY A 384 -18.49 -24.66 5.46
CA GLY A 384 -17.53 -25.76 5.64
C GLY A 384 -16.06 -25.33 5.67
N TYR A 385 -15.76 -24.03 5.70
CA TYR A 385 -14.39 -23.56 5.89
C TYR A 385 -13.98 -23.70 7.37
N HIS A 386 -12.79 -24.24 7.62
CA HIS A 386 -12.30 -24.37 8.99
C HIS A 386 -11.78 -23.04 9.54
N GLU A 387 -12.37 -22.56 10.65
CA GLU A 387 -11.99 -21.29 11.28
C GLU A 387 -10.50 -21.22 11.61
N LYS A 388 -9.90 -22.31 12.09
CA LYS A 388 -8.46 -22.41 12.42
C LYS A 388 -7.52 -22.16 11.23
N GLU A 389 -8.02 -22.29 10.00
CA GLU A 389 -7.23 -22.08 8.78
C GLU A 389 -7.42 -20.67 8.19
N ILE A 390 -8.33 -19.87 8.76
CA ILE A 390 -8.47 -18.45 8.52
C ILE A 390 -7.42 -17.73 9.37
N LYS A 391 -6.44 -17.11 8.70
CA LYS A 391 -5.33 -16.42 9.35
C LYS A 391 -5.60 -14.93 9.54
N ASP A 392 -6.31 -14.31 8.60
CA ASP A 392 -6.58 -12.87 8.60
C ASP A 392 -7.73 -12.52 7.64
N LEU A 393 -8.34 -11.35 7.83
CA LEU A 393 -9.35 -10.77 6.95
C LEU A 393 -9.07 -9.30 6.69
N GLN A 394 -9.07 -8.90 5.42
CA GLN A 394 -8.81 -7.53 4.99
C GLN A 394 -9.91 -7.05 4.05
N ILE A 395 -10.45 -5.87 4.29
CA ILE A 395 -11.31 -5.18 3.31
C ILE A 395 -10.43 -4.69 2.16
N GLY A 396 -10.84 -4.92 0.92
CA GLY A 396 -10.09 -4.52 -0.27
C GLY A 396 -10.95 -4.44 -1.53
N TYR A 397 -10.29 -4.23 -2.66
CA TYR A 397 -10.93 -4.23 -3.97
C TYR A 397 -10.43 -5.38 -4.83
N GLY A 398 -11.34 -6.07 -5.48
CA GLY A 398 -11.05 -7.04 -6.53
C GLY A 398 -10.86 -6.40 -7.88
N TRP A 399 -9.76 -6.75 -8.53
CA TRP A 399 -9.49 -6.38 -9.91
C TRP A 399 -10.31 -7.24 -10.88
N GLN A 400 -11.26 -6.63 -11.58
CA GLN A 400 -12.04 -7.26 -12.63
C GLN A 400 -11.86 -6.51 -13.94
N ARG A 401 -11.50 -7.22 -15.03
CA ARG A 401 -11.46 -6.60 -16.36
C ARG A 401 -12.86 -6.16 -16.77
N ASP A 402 -12.97 -4.96 -17.32
CA ASP A 402 -14.23 -4.51 -17.88
C ASP A 402 -14.53 -5.24 -19.20
N LYS A 403 -15.81 -5.55 -19.45
CA LYS A 403 -16.23 -6.25 -20.68
C LYS A 403 -16.21 -5.32 -21.89
N SER A 404 -16.35 -4.00 -21.69
CA SER A 404 -16.46 -3.03 -22.77
C SER A 404 -15.11 -2.58 -23.33
N SER A 405 -14.02 -2.71 -22.56
CA SER A 405 -12.69 -2.30 -23.00
C SER A 405 -11.58 -2.98 -22.20
N GLN A 406 -10.53 -3.40 -22.90
CA GLN A 406 -9.32 -3.96 -22.28
C GLN A 406 -8.47 -2.93 -21.53
N LEU A 407 -8.75 -1.63 -21.72
CA LEU A 407 -8.11 -0.53 -21.00
C LEU A 407 -8.85 -0.16 -19.72
N LEU A 408 -10.01 -0.76 -19.47
CA LEU A 408 -10.85 -0.43 -18.33
C LEU A 408 -10.92 -1.61 -17.35
N ILE A 409 -10.97 -1.28 -16.08
CA ILE A 409 -11.16 -2.23 -15.00
C ILE A 409 -12.25 -1.75 -14.04
N ASN A 410 -12.87 -2.71 -13.38
CA ASN A 410 -13.75 -2.49 -12.25
C ASN A 410 -13.03 -2.97 -10.98
N LEU A 411 -12.99 -2.11 -9.98
CA LEU A 411 -12.53 -2.39 -8.63
C LEU A 411 -13.77 -2.67 -7.77
N VAL A 412 -13.98 -3.95 -7.46
CA VAL A 412 -15.17 -4.44 -6.76
C VAL A 412 -14.86 -4.63 -5.28
N PRO A 413 -15.53 -3.92 -4.35
CA PRO A 413 -15.30 -4.09 -2.93
C PRO A 413 -15.62 -5.52 -2.47
N ASP A 414 -14.75 -6.11 -1.65
CA ASP A 414 -15.02 -7.38 -0.98
C ASP A 414 -14.17 -7.53 0.29
N TRP A 415 -14.52 -8.53 1.10
CA TRP A 415 -13.59 -9.08 2.08
C TRP A 415 -12.59 -9.99 1.38
N TYR A 416 -11.32 -9.92 1.78
CA TYR A 416 -10.28 -10.84 1.38
C TYR A 416 -9.83 -11.64 2.58
N VAL A 417 -9.91 -12.96 2.46
CA VAL A 417 -9.67 -13.91 3.54
C VAL A 417 -8.33 -14.57 3.27
N ASN A 418 -7.38 -14.48 4.20
CA ASN A 418 -6.16 -15.26 4.16
C ASN A 418 -6.46 -16.68 4.67
N TYR A 419 -6.78 -17.58 3.75
CA TYR A 419 -7.14 -18.96 4.06
C TYR A 419 -6.03 -19.90 3.58
N LYS A 420 -5.46 -20.70 4.49
CA LYS A 420 -4.29 -21.57 4.22
C LYS A 420 -3.09 -20.82 3.60
N GLY A 421 -2.86 -19.57 4.01
CA GLY A 421 -1.74 -18.76 3.51
C GLY A 421 -1.99 -18.10 2.14
N SER A 422 -3.20 -18.20 1.59
CA SER A 422 -3.56 -17.55 0.32
C SER A 422 -4.75 -16.62 0.50
N TRP A 423 -4.61 -15.38 0.01
CA TRP A 423 -5.70 -14.41 -0.02
C TRP A 423 -6.74 -14.76 -1.08
N ARG A 424 -8.01 -14.86 -0.67
CA ARG A 424 -9.15 -15.17 -1.54
C ARG A 424 -10.31 -14.24 -1.25
N SER A 425 -11.07 -13.87 -2.28
CA SER A 425 -12.29 -13.08 -2.14
C SER A 425 -13.32 -13.87 -1.34
N TYR A 426 -13.91 -13.23 -0.33
CA TYR A 426 -14.99 -13.77 0.49
C TYR A 426 -16.19 -14.17 -0.38
N SER A 427 -16.59 -13.30 -1.30
CA SER A 427 -17.71 -13.58 -2.21
C SER A 427 -17.43 -14.83 -3.07
N SER A 428 -16.19 -15.02 -3.53
CA SER A 428 -15.80 -16.24 -4.25
C SER A 428 -15.78 -17.49 -3.36
N LEU A 429 -15.50 -17.37 -2.07
CA LEU A 429 -15.51 -18.49 -1.13
C LEU A 429 -16.96 -18.90 -0.79
N ILE A 430 -17.84 -17.92 -0.57
CA ILE A 430 -19.25 -18.17 -0.26
C ILE A 430 -20.02 -18.69 -1.47
N ASN A 431 -19.70 -18.26 -2.70
CA ASN A 431 -20.42 -18.67 -3.90
C ASN A 431 -19.84 -19.92 -4.59
N ARG A 432 -18.81 -20.54 -4.02
CA ARG A 432 -18.43 -21.91 -4.38
C ARG A 432 -19.42 -22.82 -3.65
N TYR A 433 -20.06 -23.72 -4.40
CA TYR A 433 -21.17 -24.59 -4.01
C TYR A 433 -22.54 -23.93 -4.18
#